data_AF-A0A920UJA5-F1
#
_entry.id   AF-A0A920UJA5-F1
#
_cell.length_a   1.000
_cell.length_b   1.000
_cell.length_c   1.000
_cell.angle_alpha   90.00
_cell.angle_beta   90.00
_cell.angle_gamma   90.00
#
_symmetry.space_group_name_H-M   'P 1'
#
loop_
_entity.id
_entity.type
_entity.pdbx_description
1 polymer ?
#
loop_
_entity_poly.entity_id
_entity_poly.type
_entity_poly.pdbx_seq_one_letter_code
_entity_poly.pdbx_strand_id
1 'polypeptide(L)'
;MEQYYPVLFEEYSLHEGSGGAGKSRGGFGVNYKIKLRRGNAKVSMVMDHGRFGPQGVLGGKDGGVNKVQIEHNGQTYVPPHLSKDQNIHVQAGDTILSQLQAVADMKVL
;
A
#
# COMPACT_ATOMS: atom_id res chain seq x y z
N MET A 1 14.29 7.38 3.28
CA MET A 1 13.19 7.21 4.26
C MET A 1 13.68 6.51 5.53
N GLU A 2 14.34 5.35 5.42
CA GLU A 2 14.85 4.57 6.58
C GLU A 2 15.89 5.29 7.45
N GLN A 3 16.63 6.26 6.89
CA GLN A 3 17.57 7.08 7.65
C GLN A 3 16.85 8.04 8.63
N TYR A 4 15.63 8.45 8.30
CA TYR A 4 14.88 9.47 9.05
C TYR A 4 13.79 8.88 9.94
N TYR A 5 13.28 7.69 9.60
CA TYR A 5 12.24 6.99 10.34
C TYR A 5 12.70 5.58 10.70
N PRO A 6 12.31 5.05 11.87
CA PRO A 6 12.71 3.72 12.31
C PRO A 6 11.93 2.61 11.57
N VAL A 7 11.96 2.62 10.24
CA VAL A 7 11.30 1.64 9.36
C VAL A 7 12.31 0.85 8.55
N LEU A 8 11.90 -0.32 8.10
CA LEU A 8 12.60 -1.14 7.12
C LEU A 8 11.65 -1.46 5.96
N PHE A 9 12.09 -1.23 4.74
CA PHE A 9 11.44 -1.73 3.53
C PHE A 9 11.88 -3.18 3.32
N GLU A 10 11.02 -4.12 3.73
CA GLU A 10 11.19 -5.54 3.43
C GLU A 10 10.90 -5.84 1.95
N GLU A 11 10.10 -5.00 1.28
CA GLU A 11 9.85 -5.08 -0.16
C GLU A 11 9.66 -3.69 -0.77
N TYR A 12 10.30 -3.49 -1.92
CA TYR A 12 10.04 -2.40 -2.86
C TYR A 12 10.22 -2.94 -4.28
N SER A 13 9.13 -3.41 -4.90
CA SER A 13 9.17 -4.12 -6.18
C SER A 13 8.07 -3.64 -7.12
N LEU A 14 8.20 -3.89 -8.42
CA LEU A 14 7.11 -3.66 -9.35
C LEU A 14 5.97 -4.64 -9.05
N HIS A 15 4.74 -4.13 -9.00
CA HIS A 15 3.57 -4.99 -9.01
C HIS A 15 3.30 -5.44 -10.45
N GLU A 16 4.00 -6.48 -10.88
CA GLU A 16 3.88 -6.99 -12.26
C GLU A 16 2.44 -7.38 -12.61
N GLY A 17 2.07 -7.12 -13.87
CA GLY A 17 0.72 -7.43 -14.37
C GLY A 17 -0.37 -6.46 -13.92
N SER A 18 -0.06 -5.46 -13.09
CA SER A 18 -1.05 -4.49 -12.60
C SER A 18 -1.54 -3.45 -13.61
N GLY A 19 -0.79 -3.26 -14.69
CA GLY A 19 -1.11 -2.26 -15.70
C GLY A 19 -2.26 -2.72 -16.58
N GLY A 20 -3.22 -1.85 -16.84
CA GLY A 20 -4.34 -2.13 -17.75
C GLY A 20 -3.84 -2.54 -19.14
N ALA A 21 -4.35 -3.66 -19.66
CA ALA A 21 -3.95 -4.18 -20.97
C ALA A 21 -4.52 -3.31 -22.11
N GLY A 22 -3.76 -3.10 -23.18
CA GLY A 22 -4.19 -2.33 -24.34
C GLY A 22 -3.09 -2.22 -25.39
N LYS A 23 -3.33 -1.47 -26.48
CA LYS A 23 -2.31 -1.21 -27.51
C LYS A 23 -1.02 -0.63 -26.90
N SER A 24 -1.19 0.26 -25.93
CA SER A 24 -0.15 0.68 -25.00
C SER A 24 -0.59 0.28 -23.60
N ARG A 25 0.11 -0.69 -22.99
CA ARG A 25 -0.19 -1.15 -21.62
C ARG A 25 0.03 0.00 -20.63
N GLY A 26 -0.91 0.19 -19.69
CA GLY A 26 -0.75 1.15 -18.59
C GLY A 26 0.43 0.79 -17.68
N GLY A 27 0.99 1.76 -16.95
CA GLY A 27 2.14 1.53 -16.06
C GLY A 27 1.89 0.49 -14.96
N PHE A 28 2.96 -0.18 -14.49
CA PHE A 28 2.84 -1.02 -13.29
C PHE A 28 2.85 -0.15 -12.04
N GLY A 29 2.05 -0.58 -11.07
CA GLY A 29 2.17 -0.09 -9.70
C GLY A 29 3.35 -0.73 -8.96
N VAL A 30 3.38 -0.52 -7.65
CA VAL A 30 4.49 -0.96 -6.79
C VAL A 30 3.96 -1.78 -5.62
N ASN A 31 4.70 -2.81 -5.21
CA ASN A 31 4.51 -3.48 -3.94
C ASN A 31 5.43 -2.86 -2.88
N TYR A 32 4.86 -2.53 -1.72
CA TYR A 32 5.59 -2.10 -0.55
C TYR A 32 5.31 -3.04 0.61
N LYS A 33 6.37 -3.43 1.32
CA LYS A 33 6.29 -4.08 2.62
C LYS A 33 7.18 -3.31 3.59
N ILE A 34 6.57 -2.58 4.52
CA ILE A 34 7.28 -1.65 5.40
C ILE A 34 7.07 -2.09 6.84
N LYS A 35 8.15 -2.40 7.54
CA LYS A 35 8.15 -2.85 8.93
C LYS A 35 8.59 -1.73 9.86
N LEU A 36 7.84 -1.49 10.93
CA LEU A 36 8.26 -0.60 12.01
C LEU A 36 9.31 -1.31 12.87
N ARG A 37 10.52 -0.74 12.98
CA ARG A 37 11.65 -1.33 13.69
C ARG A 37 11.72 -0.95 15.16
N ARG A 38 11.24 0.24 15.53
CA ARG A 38 11.32 0.76 16.89
C ARG A 38 10.23 1.80 17.17
N GLY A 39 9.75 1.81 18.41
CA GLY A 39 8.78 2.80 18.89
C GLY A 39 7.35 2.46 18.51
N ASN A 40 6.49 3.47 18.57
CA ASN A 40 5.10 3.41 18.16
C ASN A 40 4.86 4.37 17.01
N ALA A 41 3.90 4.08 16.15
CA ALA A 41 3.50 4.99 15.09
C ALA A 41 1.99 4.95 14.85
N LYS A 42 1.51 5.95 14.13
CA LYS A 42 0.18 5.95 13.53
C LYS A 42 0.33 5.83 12.02
N VAL A 43 -0.41 4.90 11.44
CA VAL A 43 -0.52 4.72 9.99
C VAL A 43 -1.87 5.26 9.53
N SER A 44 -1.82 6.08 8.49
CA SER A 44 -2.99 6.56 7.77
C SER A 44 -2.82 6.25 6.29
N MET A 45 -3.81 5.60 5.68
CA MET A 45 -3.85 5.33 4.25
C MET A 45 -4.91 6.21 3.60
N VAL A 46 -4.50 6.98 2.60
CA VAL A 46 -5.40 7.86 1.84
C VAL A 46 -5.21 7.58 0.36
N MET A 47 -5.81 6.49 -0.11
CA MET A 47 -5.61 6.03 -1.48
C MET A 47 -6.92 5.69 -2.18
N ASP A 48 -6.92 5.76 -3.51
CA ASP A 48 -8.05 5.39 -4.35
C ASP A 48 -7.90 3.97 -4.91
N HIS A 49 -8.90 3.58 -5.71
CA HIS A 49 -8.92 2.32 -6.45
C HIS A 49 -8.95 1.04 -5.62
N GLY A 50 -9.39 1.10 -4.35
CA GLY A 50 -9.57 -0.10 -3.51
C GLY A 50 -10.66 -1.07 -4.00
N ARG A 51 -11.63 -0.60 -4.81
CA ARG A 51 -12.72 -1.42 -5.35
C ARG A 51 -12.67 -1.60 -6.87
N PHE A 52 -12.33 -0.52 -7.58
CA PHE A 52 -12.24 -0.49 -9.04
C PHE A 52 -10.91 0.14 -9.44
N GLY A 53 -10.20 -0.49 -10.38
CA GLY A 53 -8.93 0.03 -10.88
C GLY A 53 -9.10 1.30 -11.72
N PRO A 54 -7.99 1.96 -12.09
CA PRO A 54 -8.02 3.05 -13.05
C PRO A 54 -8.63 2.58 -14.38
N GLN A 55 -9.60 3.33 -14.91
CA GLN A 55 -10.34 2.93 -16.09
C GLN A 55 -9.48 2.94 -17.35
N GLY A 56 -9.62 1.91 -18.18
CA GLY A 56 -9.04 1.88 -19.52
C GLY A 56 -9.77 2.83 -20.48
N VAL A 57 -9.09 3.25 -21.56
CA VAL A 57 -9.68 4.09 -22.62
C VAL A 57 -9.47 3.46 -23.99
N LEU A 58 -10.32 3.79 -24.96
CA LEU A 58 -10.21 3.34 -26.36
C LEU A 58 -10.06 1.81 -26.49
N GLY A 59 -10.82 1.05 -25.69
CA GLY A 59 -10.77 -0.42 -25.66
C GLY A 59 -9.65 -1.03 -24.81
N GLY A 60 -8.87 -0.21 -24.10
CA GLY A 60 -7.99 -0.69 -23.03
C GLY A 60 -8.78 -1.24 -21.85
N LYS A 61 -8.20 -2.24 -21.16
CA LYS A 61 -8.73 -2.79 -19.91
C LYS A 61 -8.31 -1.94 -18.72
N ASP A 62 -9.11 -1.97 -17.67
CA ASP A 62 -8.81 -1.29 -16.40
C ASP A 62 -7.52 -1.82 -15.77
N GLY A 63 -6.84 -0.96 -15.01
CA GLY A 63 -5.71 -1.34 -14.18
C GLY A 63 -6.11 -2.17 -12.95
N GLY A 64 -5.11 -2.62 -12.20
CA GLY A 64 -5.32 -3.33 -10.94
C GLY A 64 -6.04 -2.48 -9.87
N VAL A 65 -6.55 -3.15 -8.84
CA VAL A 65 -7.13 -2.52 -7.64
C VAL A 65 -6.12 -2.42 -6.51
N ASN A 66 -6.17 -1.31 -5.77
CA ASN A 66 -5.26 -1.07 -4.64
C ASN A 66 -5.63 -2.01 -3.48
N LYS A 67 -4.62 -2.60 -2.85
CA LYS A 67 -4.78 -3.42 -1.66
C LYS A 67 -3.85 -2.93 -0.57
N VAL A 68 -4.40 -2.82 0.64
CA VAL A 68 -3.65 -2.55 1.85
C VAL A 68 -4.01 -3.55 2.92
N GLN A 69 -2.99 -3.95 3.68
CA GLN A 69 -3.17 -4.70 4.91
C GLN A 69 -2.08 -4.29 5.92
N ILE A 70 -2.37 -4.47 7.20
CA ILE A 70 -1.41 -4.34 8.27
C ILE A 70 -1.33 -5.67 9.00
N GLU A 71 -0.12 -6.19 9.17
CA GLU A 71 0.14 -7.28 10.09
C GLU A 71 0.48 -6.68 11.46
N HIS A 72 -0.41 -6.88 12.42
CA HIS A 72 -0.30 -6.40 13.79
C HIS A 72 -0.45 -7.56 14.77
N ASN A 73 0.58 -7.82 15.59
CA ASN A 73 0.57 -8.93 16.57
C ASN A 73 0.16 -10.30 15.97
N GLY A 74 0.58 -10.58 14.74
CA GLY A 74 0.24 -11.82 14.03
C GLY A 74 -1.19 -11.88 13.48
N GLN A 75 -1.95 -10.78 13.58
CA GLN A 75 -3.27 -10.63 12.98
C GLN A 75 -3.20 -9.72 11.75
N THR A 76 -3.91 -10.10 10.70
CA THR A 76 -4.06 -9.26 9.51
C THR A 76 -5.27 -8.34 9.70
N TYR A 77 -5.01 -7.05 9.64
CA TYR A 77 -6.02 -6.01 9.56
C TYR A 77 -6.13 -5.48 8.12
N VAL A 78 -7.35 -5.41 7.59
CA VAL A 78 -7.66 -4.82 6.29
C VAL A 78 -8.61 -3.64 6.51
N PRO A 79 -8.30 -2.45 5.96
CA PRO A 79 -9.20 -1.30 6.06
C PRO A 79 -10.64 -1.62 5.59
N PRO A 80 -11.69 -1.20 6.31
CA PRO A 80 -13.08 -1.38 5.88
C PRO A 80 -13.38 -0.77 4.50
N HIS A 81 -12.68 0.33 4.16
CA HIS A 81 -12.78 0.99 2.86
C HIS A 81 -11.71 0.53 1.85
N LEU A 82 -11.06 -0.62 2.10
CA LEU A 82 -10.08 -1.35 1.27
C LEU A 82 -8.74 -0.64 1.05
N SER A 83 -8.77 0.67 0.80
CA SER A 83 -7.59 1.50 0.50
C SER A 83 -7.47 2.74 1.39
N LYS A 84 -8.39 2.89 2.35
CA LYS A 84 -8.47 4.07 3.23
C LYS A 84 -8.82 3.70 4.66
N ASP A 85 -8.02 4.19 5.60
CA ASP A 85 -8.33 4.33 7.03
C ASP A 85 -7.26 5.24 7.66
N GLN A 86 -7.47 5.74 8.88
CA GLN A 86 -6.58 6.71 9.51
C GLN A 86 -6.32 6.41 10.98
N ASN A 87 -5.19 6.90 11.48
CA ASN A 87 -4.82 6.84 12.89
C ASN A 87 -4.74 5.40 13.45
N ILE A 88 -4.39 4.43 12.60
CA ILE A 88 -4.21 3.05 13.04
C ILE A 88 -2.92 2.99 13.85
N HIS A 89 -3.02 2.55 15.10
CA HIS A 89 -1.85 2.43 15.98
C HIS A 89 -1.06 1.18 15.59
N VAL A 90 0.23 1.35 15.42
CA VAL A 90 1.18 0.26 15.16
C VAL A 90 2.38 0.40 16.10
N GLN A 91 3.02 -0.72 16.38
CA GLN A 91 4.17 -0.84 17.25
C GLN A 91 5.33 -1.57 16.56
N ALA A 92 6.51 -1.51 17.17
CA ALA A 92 7.68 -2.20 16.64
C ALA A 92 7.39 -3.69 16.38
N GLY A 93 7.72 -4.15 15.17
CA GLY A 93 7.43 -5.49 14.69
C GLY A 93 6.29 -5.54 13.67
N ASP A 94 5.35 -4.61 13.72
CA ASP A 94 4.22 -4.55 12.79
C ASP A 94 4.67 -4.19 11.38
N THR A 95 3.92 -4.68 10.40
CA THR A 95 4.23 -4.52 8.98
C THR A 95 3.05 -4.00 8.19
N ILE A 96 3.29 -2.97 7.39
CA ILE A 96 2.32 -2.39 6.46
C ILE A 96 2.62 -2.94 5.07
N LEU A 97 1.62 -3.53 4.43
CA LEU A 97 1.73 -4.02 3.06
C LEU A 97 0.77 -3.22 2.16
N SER A 98 1.27 -2.83 0.99
CA SER A 98 0.50 -2.08 0.02
C SER A 98 0.85 -2.48 -1.41
N GLN A 99 -0.17 -2.54 -2.28
CA GLN A 99 -0.04 -2.84 -3.70
C GLN A 99 -0.59 -1.67 -4.54
N LEU A 100 0.07 -1.36 -5.64
CA LEU A 100 -0.22 -0.33 -6.66
C LEU A 100 0.14 1.10 -6.35
N GLN A 101 -0.22 1.60 -5.18
CA GLN A 101 -0.01 2.99 -4.79
C GLN A 101 0.48 3.01 -3.36
N ALA A 102 1.39 3.93 -3.03
CA ALA A 102 1.71 4.24 -1.65
C ALA A 102 1.48 5.72 -1.40
N VAL A 103 0.44 6.02 -0.63
CA VAL A 103 0.44 7.16 0.29
C VAL A 103 -0.08 6.61 1.62
N ALA A 104 0.86 6.05 2.37
CA ALA A 104 0.67 5.76 3.78
C ALA A 104 1.46 6.81 4.56
N ASP A 105 0.77 7.73 5.21
CA ASP A 105 1.40 8.64 6.14
C ASP A 105 1.64 7.88 7.44
N MET A 106 2.91 7.74 7.79
CA MET A 106 3.31 7.12 9.04
C MET A 106 3.96 8.16 9.95
N LYS A 107 3.30 8.45 11.07
CA LYS A 107 3.80 9.38 12.08
C LYS A 107 4.29 8.60 13.29
N VAL A 108 5.60 8.61 13.51
CA VAL A 108 6.21 8.06 14.73
C VAL A 108 5.80 8.93 15.91
N LEU A 109 5.35 8.29 16.99
CA LEU A 109 4.94 8.92 18.24
C LEU A 109 6.13 9.12 19.19
#